data_AF-A0A930ZEY0-F1
#
_entry.id   AF-A0A930ZEY0-F1
#
_cell.length_a   1.000
_cell.length_b   1.000
_cell.length_c   1.000
_cell.angle_alpha   90.00
_cell.angle_beta   90.00
_cell.angle_gamma   90.00
#
_symmetry.space_group_name_H-M   'P 1'
#
loop_
_entity.id
_entity.type
_entity.pdbx_description
1 polymer ?
#
loop_
_entity_poly.entity_id
_entity_poly.type
_entity_poly.pdbx_seq_one_letter_code
_entity_poly.pdbx_strand_id
1 'polypeptide(L)'
;MSGVVLNLNGNSLKGPNANGNSQGWDGTVNDGIRVLSSGSGDVIIGGLDQITSENYQSVTGIADINGWNNGIESDSSNVVAGHFVTEYSYNDGVLVSKATGNTITGFGSLYNYDYGVQLLSSTGSKVTSSLDLYNFIGIYLGYNSGESVGNPAPKNVGPSNNNFVNDNILFSNQGGIVIDINNLGNQVLDNASLNNEFEDLYDFNPKCATNVWELNIFTNASPSCVD
;
A
#
# COMPACT_ATOMS: atom_id res chain seq x y z
N MET A 1 -8.95 11.65 22.52
CA MET A 1 -7.53 11.26 22.60
C MET A 1 -6.74 12.31 21.82
N SER A 2 -5.56 12.68 22.28
CA SER A 2 -4.68 13.58 21.54
C SER A 2 -3.80 12.72 20.63
N GLY A 3 -3.96 12.85 19.31
CA GLY A 3 -3.07 12.18 18.36
C GLY A 3 -1.65 12.74 18.44
N VAL A 4 -0.68 11.92 18.08
CA VAL A 4 0.72 12.33 17.90
C VAL A 4 0.91 12.73 16.44
N VAL A 5 1.61 13.86 16.22
CA VAL A 5 2.06 14.26 14.88
C VAL A 5 3.54 13.95 14.77
N LEU A 6 3.90 13.04 13.87
CA LEU A 6 5.27 12.78 13.45
C LEU A 6 5.51 13.48 12.10
N ASN A 7 6.38 14.48 12.11
CA ASN A 7 6.79 15.21 10.92
C ASN A 7 8.21 14.80 10.53
N LEU A 8 8.35 14.18 9.37
CA LEU A 8 9.62 13.68 8.85
C LEU A 8 10.22 14.57 7.76
N ASN A 9 9.65 15.75 7.47
CA ASN A 9 10.04 16.63 6.35
C ASN A 9 11.56 16.70 6.13
N GLY A 10 12.02 16.17 4.99
CA GLY A 10 13.44 16.13 4.59
C GLY A 10 14.34 15.14 5.35
N ASN A 11 13.80 14.28 6.20
CA ASN A 11 14.54 13.28 6.98
C ASN A 11 14.39 11.89 6.38
N SER A 12 15.47 11.11 6.36
CA SER A 12 15.44 9.70 5.95
C SER A 12 15.53 8.79 7.18
N LEU A 13 14.63 7.80 7.25
CA LEU A 13 14.67 6.71 8.21
C LEU A 13 15.22 5.46 7.53
N LYS A 14 16.53 5.26 7.67
CA LYS A 14 17.23 4.11 7.09
C LYS A 14 17.28 2.95 8.06
N GLY A 15 16.64 1.86 7.67
CA GLY A 15 16.75 0.57 8.30
C GLY A 15 18.07 -0.13 7.95
N PRO A 16 18.32 -1.28 8.60
CA PRO A 16 19.54 -2.07 8.40
C PRO A 16 19.83 -2.42 6.94
N ASN A 17 18.82 -2.43 6.07
CA ASN A 17 18.92 -2.90 4.69
C ASN A 17 18.86 -1.79 3.64
N ALA A 18 19.02 -0.52 4.02
CA ALA A 18 18.81 0.62 3.12
C ALA A 18 19.74 0.72 1.90
N ASN A 19 20.67 -0.24 1.73
CA ASN A 19 21.63 -0.30 0.63
C ASN A 19 21.34 -1.44 -0.38
N GLY A 20 20.16 -2.08 -0.32
CA GLY A 20 19.73 -3.04 -1.35
C GLY A 20 20.48 -4.39 -1.37
N ASN A 21 21.32 -4.68 -0.38
CA ASN A 21 21.95 -6.00 -0.27
C ASN A 21 20.99 -6.98 0.43
N SER A 22 20.28 -7.77 -0.38
CA SER A 22 19.35 -8.83 0.04
C SER A 22 20.02 -10.04 0.72
N GLN A 23 21.35 -10.06 0.85
CA GLN A 23 22.08 -11.20 1.42
C GLN A 23 22.34 -11.03 2.92
N GLY A 24 21.36 -11.42 3.73
CA GLY A 24 21.51 -11.46 5.20
C GLY A 24 20.20 -11.39 6.00
N TRP A 25 19.05 -11.57 5.34
CA TRP A 25 17.74 -11.43 5.96
C TRP A 25 17.43 -12.61 6.88
N ASP A 26 17.39 -12.38 8.18
CA ASP A 26 16.94 -13.36 9.19
C ASP A 26 15.50 -13.11 9.67
N GLY A 27 14.81 -12.12 9.09
CA GLY A 27 13.44 -11.73 9.44
C GLY A 27 13.30 -10.98 10.78
N THR A 28 14.39 -10.58 11.43
CA THR A 28 14.37 -9.90 12.74
C THR A 28 14.37 -8.37 12.68
N VAL A 29 14.36 -7.79 11.48
CA VAL A 29 14.35 -6.33 11.29
C VAL A 29 12.97 -5.79 11.65
N ASN A 30 12.92 -4.70 12.44
CA ASN A 30 11.65 -4.07 12.82
C ASN A 30 11.06 -3.23 11.67
N ASP A 31 9.87 -2.66 11.88
CA ASP A 31 9.28 -1.67 10.97
C ASP A 31 10.01 -0.33 11.06
N GLY A 32 9.95 0.47 9.99
CA GLY A 32 10.49 1.83 10.01
C GLY A 32 9.70 2.73 10.96
N ILE A 33 8.39 2.81 10.75
CA ILE A 33 7.45 3.49 11.64
C ILE A 33 6.33 2.53 11.98
N ARG A 34 6.07 2.37 13.28
CA ARG A 34 4.94 1.57 13.76
C ARG A 34 3.97 2.41 14.57
N VAL A 35 2.70 2.42 14.15
CA VAL A 35 1.58 2.98 14.93
C VAL A 35 0.83 1.86 15.63
N LEU A 36 0.98 1.78 16.94
CA LEU A 36 0.33 0.78 17.78
C LEU A 36 -1.16 1.08 17.92
N SER A 37 -1.98 0.06 18.22
CA SER A 37 -3.46 0.13 18.27
C SER A 37 -4.06 1.22 19.18
N SER A 38 -3.28 1.79 20.10
CA SER A 38 -3.68 2.92 20.94
C SER A 38 -3.52 4.30 20.28
N GLY A 39 -2.81 4.39 19.16
CA GLY A 39 -2.44 5.63 18.46
C GLY A 39 -3.53 6.14 17.52
N SER A 40 -4.80 6.12 17.95
CA SER A 40 -5.89 6.53 17.06
C SER A 40 -5.88 8.04 16.87
N GLY A 41 -5.95 8.50 15.61
CA GLY A 41 -5.84 9.91 15.25
C GLY A 41 -4.41 10.41 15.07
N ASP A 42 -3.41 9.52 15.05
CA ASP A 42 -2.03 9.89 14.76
C ASP A 42 -1.84 10.32 13.31
N VAL A 43 -0.86 11.20 13.10
CA VAL A 43 -0.55 11.79 11.79
C VAL A 43 0.93 11.60 11.49
N ILE A 44 1.26 10.98 10.37
CA ILE A 44 2.63 10.80 9.86
C ILE A 44 2.74 11.55 8.53
N ILE A 45 3.59 12.58 8.47
CA ILE A 45 3.76 13.39 7.25
C ILE A 45 5.24 13.55 6.92
N GLY A 46 5.62 13.18 5.69
CA GLY A 46 7.01 13.19 5.23
C GLY A 46 7.47 14.43 4.45
N GLY A 47 6.59 15.39 4.17
CA GLY A 47 6.90 16.57 3.37
C GLY A 47 5.63 17.22 2.80
N LEU A 48 5.79 18.27 1.98
CA LEU A 48 4.65 19.02 1.40
C LEU A 48 4.47 18.79 -0.10
N ASP A 49 5.45 18.17 -0.77
CA ASP A 49 5.42 18.05 -2.24
C ASP A 49 4.66 16.79 -2.67
N GLN A 50 3.80 16.96 -3.69
CA GLN A 50 3.15 15.85 -4.37
C GLN A 50 4.19 15.07 -5.17
N ILE A 51 4.26 13.77 -4.93
CA ILE A 51 5.00 12.84 -5.77
C ILE A 51 4.18 12.64 -7.03
N THR A 52 4.71 13.07 -8.17
CA THR A 52 4.14 12.76 -9.48
C THR A 52 5.08 11.82 -10.24
N SER A 53 4.55 11.05 -11.19
CA SER A 53 5.34 10.19 -12.07
C SER A 53 6.42 10.97 -12.85
N GLU A 54 6.18 12.26 -13.12
CA GLU A 54 7.12 13.15 -13.82
C GLU A 54 8.23 13.70 -12.91
N ASN A 55 7.97 13.86 -11.61
CA ASN A 55 8.89 14.52 -10.69
C ASN A 55 9.66 13.59 -9.76
N TYR A 56 9.38 12.27 -9.78
CA TYR A 56 9.95 11.30 -8.86
C TYR A 56 11.49 11.42 -8.69
N GLN A 57 12.27 11.54 -9.78
CA GLN A 57 13.73 11.64 -9.69
C GLN A 57 14.27 13.01 -9.22
N SER A 58 13.41 14.01 -9.10
CA SER A 58 13.80 15.40 -8.81
C SER A 58 13.33 15.91 -7.46
N VAL A 59 12.55 15.13 -6.69
CA VAL A 59 12.04 15.61 -5.40
C VAL A 59 13.09 15.43 -4.31
N THR A 60 13.96 16.42 -4.16
CA THR A 60 14.81 16.56 -2.98
C THR A 60 13.95 16.99 -1.80
N GLY A 61 13.97 16.24 -0.69
CA GLY A 61 13.29 16.65 0.56
C GLY A 61 12.06 15.82 0.96
N ILE A 62 11.73 14.75 0.25
CA ILE A 62 10.75 13.77 0.74
C ILE A 62 11.36 12.93 1.86
N ALA A 63 10.57 12.59 2.87
CA ALA A 63 10.97 11.59 3.85
C ALA A 63 11.07 10.21 3.21
N ASP A 64 12.24 9.60 3.29
CA ASP A 64 12.56 8.28 2.73
C ASP A 64 12.67 7.25 3.86
N ILE A 65 11.81 6.23 3.85
CA ILE A 65 11.76 5.15 4.82
C ILE A 65 12.19 3.86 4.11
N ASN A 66 13.41 3.38 4.40
CA ASN A 66 14.06 2.40 3.54
C ASN A 66 14.67 1.24 4.30
N GLY A 67 14.53 0.01 3.80
CA GLY A 67 15.30 -1.14 4.28
C GLY A 67 14.80 -1.73 5.60
N TRP A 68 13.49 -1.69 5.80
CA TRP A 68 12.77 -2.24 6.96
C TRP A 68 11.94 -3.48 6.55
N ASN A 69 11.31 -4.17 7.52
CA ASN A 69 10.32 -5.20 7.17
C ASN A 69 9.11 -4.57 6.48
N ASN A 70 8.48 -3.63 7.17
CA ASN A 70 7.53 -2.69 6.59
C ASN A 70 8.08 -1.28 6.70
N GLY A 71 7.84 -0.44 5.69
CA GLY A 71 8.15 0.98 5.80
C GLY A 71 7.33 1.62 6.91
N ILE A 72 6.00 1.53 6.79
CA ILE A 72 5.04 1.94 7.82
C ILE A 72 4.10 0.77 8.14
N GLU A 73 3.97 0.42 9.41
CA GLU A 73 2.95 -0.50 9.91
C GLU A 73 1.97 0.24 10.83
N SER A 74 0.67 0.09 10.60
CA SER A 74 -0.37 0.60 11.50
C SER A 74 -1.37 -0.49 11.88
N ASP A 75 -1.44 -0.77 13.19
CA ASP A 75 -2.52 -1.55 13.82
C ASP A 75 -3.62 -0.62 14.40
N SER A 76 -3.54 0.69 14.11
CA SER A 76 -4.39 1.72 14.70
C SER A 76 -5.39 2.28 13.69
N SER A 77 -6.54 2.73 14.19
CA SER A 77 -7.63 3.29 13.39
C SER A 77 -7.54 4.82 13.29
N ASN A 78 -8.05 5.39 12.21
CA ASN A 78 -8.07 6.84 11.95
C ASN A 78 -6.69 7.49 11.91
N VAL A 79 -5.66 6.77 11.46
CA VAL A 79 -4.33 7.32 11.19
C VAL A 79 -4.32 7.98 9.82
N VAL A 80 -3.65 9.12 9.71
CA VAL A 80 -3.35 9.75 8.43
C VAL A 80 -1.85 9.63 8.19
N ALA A 81 -1.46 8.98 7.10
CA ALA A 81 -0.07 8.87 6.68
C ALA A 81 0.07 9.42 5.26
N GLY A 82 1.02 10.31 5.02
CA GLY A 82 1.26 10.77 3.65
C GLY A 82 2.54 11.54 3.40
N HIS A 83 2.78 11.85 2.13
CA HIS A 83 3.93 12.64 1.68
C HIS A 83 5.29 12.04 2.05
N PHE A 84 5.42 10.72 1.97
CA PHE A 84 6.67 10.00 2.21
C PHE A 84 6.97 9.08 1.02
N VAL A 85 8.17 8.54 0.99
CA VAL A 85 8.55 7.43 0.12
C VAL A 85 8.97 6.26 1.00
N THR A 86 8.49 5.07 0.65
CA THR A 86 8.96 3.81 1.23
C THR A 86 9.65 2.99 0.15
N GLU A 87 10.90 2.59 0.41
CA GLU A 87 11.69 1.85 -0.57
C GLU A 87 12.33 0.59 0.02
N TYR A 88 12.44 -0.46 -0.79
CA TYR A 88 13.18 -1.68 -0.45
C TYR A 88 12.74 -2.29 0.90
N SER A 89 11.45 -2.18 1.23
CA SER A 89 10.88 -2.93 2.35
C SER A 89 10.77 -4.40 1.98
N TYR A 90 10.93 -5.29 2.97
CA TYR A 90 10.83 -6.73 2.73
C TYR A 90 9.44 -7.20 2.36
N ASN A 91 8.48 -6.62 3.04
CA ASN A 91 7.10 -6.99 2.88
C ASN A 91 6.50 -5.77 2.18
N ASP A 92 6.07 -4.80 2.97
CA ASP A 92 5.22 -3.75 2.48
C ASP A 92 5.86 -2.38 2.63
N GLY A 93 5.67 -1.50 1.65
CA GLY A 93 5.91 -0.08 1.89
C GLY A 93 5.01 0.43 3.01
N VAL A 94 3.70 0.13 2.92
CA VAL A 94 2.72 0.44 3.97
C VAL A 94 1.82 -0.76 4.26
N LEU A 95 1.79 -1.17 5.52
CA LEU A 95 0.87 -2.19 6.05
C LEU A 95 -0.16 -1.54 6.98
N VAL A 96 -1.45 -1.71 6.66
CA VAL A 96 -2.56 -1.36 7.55
C VAL A 96 -3.27 -2.64 7.98
N SER A 97 -3.06 -3.04 9.24
CA SER A 97 -3.52 -4.33 9.78
C SER A 97 -4.63 -4.13 10.82
N LYS A 98 -5.76 -4.84 10.66
CA LYS A 98 -6.87 -4.91 11.64
C LYS A 98 -7.39 -3.56 12.10
N ALA A 99 -7.34 -2.56 11.21
CA ALA A 99 -7.63 -1.18 11.52
C ALA A 99 -8.72 -0.57 10.63
N THR A 100 -9.35 0.51 11.08
CA THR A 100 -10.47 1.14 10.39
C THR A 100 -10.20 2.62 10.10
N GLY A 101 -10.66 3.12 8.95
CA GLY A 101 -10.72 4.56 8.70
C GLY A 101 -9.37 5.24 8.50
N ASN A 102 -8.32 4.50 8.12
CA ASN A 102 -7.00 5.09 7.86
C ASN A 102 -6.99 5.80 6.51
N THR A 103 -6.20 6.86 6.37
CA THR A 103 -5.97 7.54 5.10
C THR A 103 -4.48 7.52 4.79
N ILE A 104 -4.10 6.82 3.73
CA ILE A 104 -2.74 6.77 3.20
C ILE A 104 -2.73 7.58 1.90
N THR A 105 -1.95 8.66 1.81
CA THR A 105 -2.06 9.59 0.69
C THR A 105 -0.77 10.27 0.25
N GLY A 106 -0.64 10.55 -1.05
CA GLY A 106 0.45 11.40 -1.55
C GLY A 106 1.83 10.79 -1.32
N PHE A 107 1.97 9.46 -1.40
CA PHE A 107 3.20 8.73 -1.07
C PHE A 107 3.75 7.97 -2.28
N GLY A 108 5.02 7.59 -2.22
CA GLY A 108 5.65 6.68 -3.19
C GLY A 108 6.01 5.36 -2.53
N SER A 109 5.77 4.24 -3.22
CA SER A 109 6.17 2.90 -2.73
C SER A 109 6.91 2.13 -3.80
N LEU A 110 8.19 1.83 -3.53
CA LEU A 110 9.14 1.49 -4.58
C LEU A 110 9.99 0.29 -4.22
N TYR A 111 10.08 -0.67 -5.14
CA TYR A 111 10.96 -1.83 -4.98
C TYR A 111 10.72 -2.60 -3.66
N ASN A 112 9.52 -2.57 -3.10
CA ASN A 112 9.18 -3.41 -1.95
C ASN A 112 8.94 -4.83 -2.45
N TYR A 113 9.37 -5.80 -1.67
CA TYR A 113 9.45 -7.17 -2.15
C TYR A 113 8.07 -7.85 -2.24
N ASP A 114 7.14 -7.55 -1.33
CA ASP A 114 5.74 -7.96 -1.45
C ASP A 114 4.88 -6.81 -2.00
N TYR A 115 4.52 -5.83 -1.19
CA TYR A 115 3.47 -4.88 -1.56
C TYR A 115 3.89 -3.41 -1.49
N GLY A 116 3.37 -2.59 -2.40
CA GLY A 116 3.42 -1.15 -2.25
C GLY A 116 2.62 -0.71 -1.03
N VAL A 117 1.35 -1.15 -0.99
CA VAL A 117 0.45 -1.07 0.17
C VAL A 117 -0.30 -2.38 0.38
N GLN A 118 -0.37 -2.86 1.63
CA GLN A 118 -1.28 -3.92 2.04
C GLN A 118 -2.34 -3.41 3.02
N LEU A 119 -3.60 -3.68 2.69
CA LEU A 119 -4.75 -3.55 3.56
C LEU A 119 -5.14 -4.94 4.08
N LEU A 120 -4.77 -5.25 5.33
CA LEU A 120 -4.96 -6.56 5.96
C LEU A 120 -6.05 -6.51 7.03
N SER A 121 -7.18 -7.19 6.83
CA SER A 121 -8.32 -7.14 7.75
C SER A 121 -8.77 -5.73 8.10
N SER A 122 -8.60 -4.78 7.18
CA SER A 122 -8.89 -3.36 7.40
C SER A 122 -10.18 -2.95 6.71
N THR A 123 -10.86 -1.94 7.27
CA THR A 123 -12.16 -1.52 6.74
C THR A 123 -12.28 0.00 6.66
N GLY A 124 -12.94 0.51 5.62
CA GLY A 124 -13.17 1.95 5.48
C GLY A 124 -11.89 2.77 5.35
N SER A 125 -10.75 2.15 5.01
CA SER A 125 -9.49 2.85 4.80
C SER A 125 -9.41 3.38 3.37
N LYS A 126 -8.67 4.47 3.19
CA LYS A 126 -8.45 5.15 1.92
C LYS A 126 -6.97 5.09 1.52
N VAL A 127 -6.70 4.70 0.28
CA VAL A 127 -5.37 4.77 -0.35
C VAL A 127 -5.50 5.64 -1.60
N THR A 128 -4.80 6.77 -1.64
CA THR A 128 -5.00 7.74 -2.72
C THR A 128 -3.79 8.58 -3.10
N SER A 129 -3.70 8.97 -4.36
CA SER A 129 -2.60 9.82 -4.85
C SER A 129 -1.23 9.19 -4.59
N SER A 130 -1.11 7.86 -4.75
CA SER A 130 0.15 7.14 -4.62
C SER A 130 0.88 6.95 -5.95
N LEU A 131 2.20 6.75 -5.87
CA LEU A 131 3.03 6.25 -6.96
C LEU A 131 3.68 4.93 -6.53
N ASP A 132 3.18 3.81 -7.04
CA ASP A 132 3.64 2.46 -6.69
C ASP A 132 4.42 1.83 -7.87
N LEU A 133 5.73 1.64 -7.71
CA LEU A 133 6.60 1.13 -8.79
C LEU A 133 7.40 -0.10 -8.36
N TYR A 134 7.50 -1.08 -9.25
CA TYR A 134 8.40 -2.23 -9.13
C TYR A 134 8.22 -3.06 -7.85
N ASN A 135 7.01 -3.11 -7.31
CA ASN A 135 6.62 -4.02 -6.23
C ASN A 135 6.11 -5.35 -6.80
N PHE A 136 5.95 -6.39 -5.96
CA PHE A 136 5.25 -7.60 -6.40
C PHE A 136 3.77 -7.28 -6.67
N ILE A 137 3.05 -6.67 -5.73
CA ILE A 137 1.76 -6.00 -6.02
C ILE A 137 1.81 -4.54 -5.59
N GLY A 138 1.29 -3.63 -6.41
CA GLY A 138 1.23 -2.21 -6.04
C GLY A 138 0.31 -1.97 -4.84
N ILE A 139 -0.99 -2.27 -4.95
CA ILE A 139 -1.94 -2.17 -3.84
C ILE A 139 -2.69 -3.49 -3.65
N TYR A 140 -2.66 -4.04 -2.44
CA TYR A 140 -3.24 -5.34 -2.15
C TYR A 140 -4.27 -5.29 -1.02
N LEU A 141 -5.48 -5.80 -1.29
CA LEU A 141 -6.58 -5.93 -0.34
C LEU A 141 -6.80 -7.41 -0.07
N GLY A 142 -6.09 -7.93 0.93
CA GLY A 142 -6.11 -9.36 1.20
C GLY A 142 -5.35 -9.73 2.46
N TYR A 143 -5.11 -11.04 2.59
CA TYR A 143 -4.41 -11.59 3.75
C TYR A 143 -2.99 -12.05 3.42
N ASN A 144 -2.81 -12.62 2.24
CA ASN A 144 -1.62 -13.40 1.95
C ASN A 144 -0.41 -12.49 1.68
N SER A 145 0.80 -12.97 1.93
CA SER A 145 2.01 -12.40 1.34
C SER A 145 2.50 -13.30 0.20
N GLY A 146 3.14 -12.70 -0.81
CA GLY A 146 3.77 -13.41 -1.94
C GLY A 146 2.84 -14.36 -2.72
N GLU A 147 3.24 -15.63 -2.84
CA GLU A 147 2.67 -16.62 -3.77
C GLU A 147 1.24 -17.10 -3.43
N SER A 148 0.69 -16.72 -2.27
CA SER A 148 -0.64 -17.20 -1.84
C SER A 148 -1.79 -16.26 -2.22
N VAL A 149 -1.52 -15.23 -3.03
CA VAL A 149 -2.53 -14.30 -3.56
C VAL A 149 -3.70 -15.05 -4.21
N GLY A 150 -4.92 -14.61 -3.91
CA GLY A 150 -6.17 -15.18 -4.39
C GLY A 150 -6.80 -16.26 -3.53
N ASN A 151 -6.10 -16.72 -2.48
CA ASN A 151 -6.67 -17.67 -1.53
C ASN A 151 -7.52 -16.96 -0.47
N PRO A 152 -8.60 -17.60 0.03
CA PRO A 152 -9.36 -17.03 1.13
C PRO A 152 -8.49 -16.90 2.37
N ALA A 153 -8.66 -15.78 3.08
CA ALA A 153 -8.02 -15.58 4.37
C ALA A 153 -8.39 -16.73 5.35
N PRO A 154 -7.47 -17.15 6.24
CA PRO A 154 -7.76 -18.07 7.32
C PRO A 154 -8.96 -17.59 8.16
N LYS A 155 -9.69 -18.54 8.77
CA LYS A 155 -10.93 -18.24 9.53
C LYS A 155 -10.80 -17.21 10.65
N ASN A 156 -9.58 -16.97 11.15
CA ASN A 156 -9.27 -16.04 12.22
C ASN A 156 -8.79 -14.66 11.74
N VAL A 157 -8.75 -14.44 10.44
CA VAL A 157 -8.36 -13.18 9.80
C VAL A 157 -9.60 -12.55 9.21
N GLY A 158 -9.88 -11.30 9.60
CA GLY A 158 -11.03 -10.56 9.08
C GLY A 158 -10.81 -10.16 7.61
N PRO A 159 -11.89 -9.88 6.87
CA PRO A 159 -11.76 -9.42 5.49
C PRO A 159 -11.36 -7.93 5.44
N SER A 160 -10.75 -7.54 4.33
CA SER A 160 -10.39 -6.16 3.97
C SER A 160 -11.51 -5.51 3.16
N ASN A 161 -12.60 -5.14 3.82
CA ASN A 161 -13.85 -4.70 3.18
C ASN A 161 -14.06 -3.18 3.18
N ASN A 162 -14.88 -2.70 2.25
CA ASN A 162 -15.33 -1.30 2.20
C ASN A 162 -14.19 -0.28 2.18
N ASN A 163 -13.04 -0.62 1.61
CA ASN A 163 -11.92 0.30 1.44
C ASN A 163 -12.07 1.08 0.12
N PHE A 164 -11.37 2.21 0.04
CA PHE A 164 -11.40 3.12 -1.10
C PHE A 164 -10.00 3.31 -1.67
N VAL A 165 -9.81 2.93 -2.92
CA VAL A 165 -8.52 3.03 -3.63
C VAL A 165 -8.72 3.92 -4.86
N ASN A 166 -8.15 5.12 -4.85
CA ASN A 166 -8.40 6.07 -5.93
C ASN A 166 -7.24 6.98 -6.29
N ASP A 167 -7.18 7.44 -7.54
CA ASP A 167 -6.18 8.42 -7.99
C ASP A 167 -4.74 7.92 -7.77
N ASN A 168 -4.49 6.62 -7.92
CA ASN A 168 -3.16 6.03 -7.76
C ASN A 168 -2.53 5.73 -9.12
N ILE A 169 -1.21 5.85 -9.21
CA ILE A 169 -0.42 5.45 -10.37
C ILE A 169 0.39 4.22 -9.97
N LEU A 170 0.05 3.07 -10.55
CA LEU A 170 0.72 1.80 -10.31
C LEU A 170 1.40 1.38 -11.61
N PHE A 171 2.73 1.28 -11.61
CA PHE A 171 3.47 1.07 -12.84
C PHE A 171 4.62 0.07 -12.70
N SER A 172 4.71 -0.87 -13.63
CA SER A 172 5.77 -1.90 -13.65
C SER A 172 5.89 -2.72 -12.37
N ASN A 173 4.77 -2.98 -11.69
CA ASN A 173 4.69 -4.00 -10.64
C ASN A 173 4.43 -5.38 -11.29
N GLN A 174 4.48 -6.48 -10.53
CA GLN A 174 4.01 -7.76 -11.08
C GLN A 174 2.48 -7.77 -11.19
N GLY A 175 1.77 -7.24 -10.18
CA GLY A 175 0.35 -6.91 -10.25
C GLY A 175 0.07 -5.47 -9.83
N GLY A 176 -0.94 -4.83 -10.41
CA GLY A 176 -1.31 -3.47 -10.02
C GLY A 176 -2.14 -3.43 -8.73
N ILE A 177 -3.47 -3.46 -8.83
CA ILE A 177 -4.36 -3.54 -7.66
C ILE A 177 -5.01 -4.91 -7.61
N VAL A 178 -4.90 -5.60 -6.47
CA VAL A 178 -5.45 -6.95 -6.32
C VAL A 178 -6.34 -7.05 -5.09
N ILE A 179 -7.53 -7.64 -5.28
CA ILE A 179 -8.49 -7.94 -4.22
C ILE A 179 -8.64 -9.45 -4.08
N ASP A 180 -8.29 -9.98 -2.91
CA ASP A 180 -8.45 -11.40 -2.58
C ASP A 180 -9.93 -11.79 -2.46
N ILE A 181 -10.21 -13.09 -2.59
CA ILE A 181 -11.56 -13.64 -2.42
C ILE A 181 -12.15 -13.34 -1.03
N ASN A 182 -13.45 -13.03 -0.99
CA ASN A 182 -14.23 -12.60 0.17
C ASN A 182 -13.90 -11.21 0.74
N ASN A 183 -13.07 -10.42 0.05
CA ASN A 183 -12.92 -8.99 0.32
C ASN A 183 -13.90 -8.22 -0.57
N LEU A 184 -14.88 -7.56 0.07
CA LEU A 184 -16.14 -7.09 -0.51
C LEU A 184 -16.38 -5.61 -0.23
N GLY A 185 -17.23 -4.99 -1.05
CA GLY A 185 -17.66 -3.59 -0.92
C GLY A 185 -16.55 -2.57 -1.16
N ASN A 186 -15.40 -2.99 -1.69
CA ASN A 186 -14.29 -2.10 -1.99
C ASN A 186 -14.59 -1.28 -3.25
N GLN A 187 -14.10 -0.05 -3.28
CA GLN A 187 -14.23 0.85 -4.41
C GLN A 187 -12.85 1.17 -4.95
N VAL A 188 -12.64 0.91 -6.23
CA VAL A 188 -11.38 1.16 -6.92
C VAL A 188 -11.67 2.06 -8.13
N LEU A 189 -11.37 3.35 -7.97
CA LEU A 189 -11.84 4.39 -8.90
C LEU A 189 -10.68 5.25 -9.39
N ASP A 190 -10.66 5.60 -10.67
CA ASP A 190 -9.74 6.62 -11.21
C ASP A 190 -8.24 6.30 -10.94
N ASN A 191 -7.85 5.03 -11.03
CA ASN A 191 -6.45 4.62 -10.91
C ASN A 191 -5.86 4.39 -12.30
N ALA A 192 -4.60 4.77 -12.48
CA ALA A 192 -3.81 4.41 -13.65
C ALA A 192 -2.88 3.25 -13.28
N SER A 193 -3.23 2.05 -13.71
CA SER A 193 -2.42 0.86 -13.47
C SER A 193 -1.88 0.35 -14.79
N LEU A 194 -0.58 0.52 -15.03
CA LEU A 194 0.02 0.46 -16.35
C LEU A 194 1.28 -0.41 -16.37
N ASN A 195 1.45 -1.17 -17.45
CA ASN A 195 2.66 -1.97 -17.70
C ASN A 195 3.02 -2.93 -16.56
N ASN A 196 2.03 -3.49 -15.86
CA ASN A 196 2.28 -4.55 -14.88
C ASN A 196 2.47 -5.90 -15.61
N GLU A 197 3.22 -6.82 -14.99
CA GLU A 197 3.63 -8.09 -15.64
C GLU A 197 2.46 -9.05 -15.84
N PHE A 198 1.63 -9.25 -14.81
CA PHE A 198 0.49 -10.15 -14.83
C PHE A 198 -0.79 -9.41 -15.22
N GLU A 199 -1.35 -8.65 -14.28
CA GLU A 199 -2.62 -7.95 -14.46
C GLU A 199 -2.57 -6.57 -13.79
N ASP A 200 -3.09 -5.56 -14.47
CA ASP A 200 -3.16 -4.20 -13.93
C ASP A 200 -4.16 -4.09 -12.78
N LEU A 201 -5.26 -4.84 -12.86
CA LEU A 201 -6.19 -5.02 -11.75
C LEU A 201 -6.73 -6.44 -11.73
N TYR A 202 -6.95 -6.97 -10.53
CA TYR A 202 -7.55 -8.28 -10.37
C TYR A 202 -8.47 -8.37 -9.16
N ASP A 203 -9.61 -9.03 -9.35
CA ASP A 203 -10.57 -9.34 -8.29
C ASP A 203 -10.84 -10.84 -8.28
N PHE A 204 -10.40 -11.53 -7.22
CA PHE A 204 -10.61 -12.96 -7.05
C PHE A 204 -12.06 -13.32 -6.69
N ASN A 205 -12.93 -12.33 -6.45
CA ASN A 205 -14.35 -12.60 -6.19
C ASN A 205 -15.07 -12.93 -7.52
N PRO A 206 -15.90 -13.99 -7.55
CA PRO A 206 -16.71 -14.30 -8.73
C PRO A 206 -17.57 -13.10 -9.16
N LYS A 207 -17.38 -12.64 -10.41
CA LYS A 207 -18.04 -11.43 -10.95
C LYS A 207 -17.81 -10.17 -10.10
N CYS A 208 -16.68 -10.11 -9.39
CA CYS A 208 -16.27 -9.00 -8.54
C CYS A 208 -17.22 -8.74 -7.35
N ALA A 209 -18.20 -9.64 -7.15
CA ALA A 209 -19.20 -9.60 -6.09
C ALA A 209 -19.84 -8.22 -5.86
N THR A 210 -19.35 -7.46 -4.88
CA THR A 210 -19.83 -6.11 -4.52
C THR A 210 -18.76 -5.04 -4.62
N ASN A 211 -17.58 -5.39 -5.14
CA ASN A 211 -16.53 -4.43 -5.41
C ASN A 211 -16.88 -3.65 -6.67
N VAL A 212 -16.54 -2.35 -6.67
CA VAL A 212 -16.83 -1.42 -7.76
C VAL A 212 -15.51 -0.99 -8.39
N TRP A 213 -15.46 -1.04 -9.72
CA TRP A 213 -14.30 -0.70 -10.53
C TRP A 213 -14.74 0.27 -11.62
N GLU A 214 -14.38 1.55 -11.53
CA GLU A 214 -14.81 2.56 -12.51
C GLU A 214 -13.69 3.55 -12.83
N LEU A 215 -13.71 4.10 -14.06
CA LEU A 215 -12.84 5.20 -14.50
C LEU A 215 -11.33 4.93 -14.42
N ASN A 216 -10.93 3.66 -14.34
CA ASN A 216 -9.53 3.28 -14.25
C ASN A 216 -8.91 3.12 -15.65
N ILE A 217 -7.58 3.29 -15.75
CA ILE A 217 -6.82 3.21 -17.01
C ILE A 217 -5.84 2.02 -16.93
N PHE A 218 -5.84 1.15 -17.96
CA PHE A 218 -5.05 -0.08 -18.02
C PHE A 218 -4.27 -0.28 -19.31
N THR A 219 -3.20 -1.07 -19.24
CA THR A 219 -2.48 -1.62 -20.39
C THR A 219 -2.95 -3.03 -20.75
N ASN A 220 -3.04 -3.94 -19.78
CA ASN A 220 -3.12 -5.40 -19.96
C ASN A 220 -4.28 -6.12 -19.24
N ALA A 221 -5.06 -5.48 -18.35
CA ALA A 221 -6.14 -6.17 -17.64
C ALA A 221 -7.49 -5.45 -17.65
N SER A 222 -8.56 -6.25 -17.73
CA SER A 222 -9.92 -5.93 -17.29
C SER A 222 -10.71 -7.25 -17.10
N PRO A 223 -11.04 -7.68 -15.87
CA PRO A 223 -12.04 -8.73 -15.65
C PRO A 223 -13.44 -8.25 -16.09
N SER A 224 -14.37 -9.18 -16.28
CA SER A 224 -15.72 -8.95 -16.84
C SER A 224 -16.68 -8.05 -16.03
N CYS A 225 -16.15 -7.26 -15.11
CA CYS A 225 -16.87 -6.45 -14.12
C CYS A 225 -16.36 -5.01 -14.03
N VAL A 226 -15.38 -4.63 -14.86
CA VAL A 226 -14.90 -3.25 -14.99
C VAL A 226 -15.68 -2.62 -16.14
N ASP A 227 -16.43 -1.56 -15.83
CA ASP A 227 -17.12 -0.72 -16.83
C ASP A 227 -16.18 0.34 -17.41
#